data_AF-A0A8D8TCM3-F1
#
_entry.id   AF-A0A8D8TCM3-F1
#
_cell.length_a   1.000
_cell.length_b   1.000
_cell.length_c   1.000
_cell.angle_alpha   90.00
_cell.angle_beta   90.00
_cell.angle_gamma   90.00
#
_symmetry.space_group_name_H-M   'P 1'
#
loop_
_entity.id
_entity.type
_entity.pdbx_description
1 polymer ?
#
loop_
_entity_poly.entity_id
_entity_poly.type
_entity_poly.pdbx_seq_one_letter_code
_entity_poly.pdbx_strand_id
1 'polypeptide(L)'
;MKILLIIGYDFLVITSILFKLTSNLLAITTSTTSSSSSSSTMGNTSYHVLAHIYMCSVKCFMLYLIVRTADAVTKEARKLLGISHKLQQKNDQANINLELQCFIQRLERHRISFTAYGFFPLDYTLLYTIIGATTTYW
;
A
#
# COMPACT_ATOMS: atom_id res chain seq x y z
N MET A 1 12.90 -7.14 -5.86
CA MET A 1 13.72 -6.74 -4.71
C MET A 1 13.46 -5.29 -4.27
N LYS A 2 13.71 -4.25 -5.09
CA LYS A 2 13.52 -2.84 -4.68
C LYS A 2 12.13 -2.51 -4.10
N ILE A 3 11.05 -2.92 -4.78
CA ILE A 3 9.66 -2.68 -4.31
C ILE A 3 9.37 -3.36 -2.96
N LEU A 4 9.91 -4.58 -2.76
CA LEU A 4 9.69 -5.38 -1.55
C LEU A 4 10.37 -4.72 -0.35
N LEU A 5 11.61 -4.26 -0.52
CA LEU A 5 12.34 -3.53 0.51
C LEU A 5 11.68 -2.20 0.86
N ILE A 6 11.11 -1.49 -0.12
CA ILE A 6 10.39 -0.24 0.12
C ILE A 6 9.14 -0.50 0.97
N ILE A 7 8.31 -1.48 0.59
CA ILE A 7 7.09 -1.81 1.36
C ILE A 7 7.44 -2.28 2.77
N GLY A 8 8.46 -3.13 2.92
CA GLY A 8 8.92 -3.59 4.23
C GLY A 8 9.48 -2.47 5.10
N TYR A 9 10.25 -1.54 4.51
CA TYR A 9 10.74 -0.35 5.19
C TYR A 9 9.60 0.57 5.63
N ASP A 10 8.62 0.85 4.75
CA ASP A 10 7.47 1.69 5.09
C ASP A 10 6.63 1.05 6.21
N PHE A 11 6.46 -0.27 6.21
CA PHE A 11 5.81 -1.00 7.31
C PHE A 11 6.54 -0.83 8.66
N LEU A 12 7.86 -0.97 8.67
CA LEU A 12 8.67 -0.82 9.88
C LEU A 12 8.68 0.62 10.41
N VAL A 13 8.64 1.59 9.50
CA VAL A 13 8.53 3.01 9.86
C VAL A 13 7.14 3.30 10.47
N ILE A 14 6.05 2.78 9.88
CA ILE A 14 4.69 2.97 10.40
C ILE A 14 4.57 2.39 11.83
N THR A 15 4.99 1.13 12.03
CA THR A 15 4.97 0.49 13.36
C THR A 15 5.82 1.24 14.38
N SER A 16 7.01 1.71 14.01
CA SER A 16 7.86 2.53 14.89
C SER A 16 7.22 3.87 15.28
N ILE A 17 6.54 4.53 14.33
CA ILE A 17 5.82 5.78 14.60
C ILE A 17 4.64 5.53 15.54
N LEU A 18 3.87 4.45 15.33
CA LEU A 18 2.78 4.06 16.23
C LEU A 18 3.27 3.81 17.65
N PHE A 19 4.37 3.06 17.82
CA PHE A 19 4.95 2.80 19.13
C PHE A 19 5.35 4.10 19.86
N LYS A 20 6.02 5.02 19.14
CA LYS A 20 6.38 6.34 19.68
C LYS A 20 5.15 7.16 20.06
N LEU A 21 4.09 7.11 19.25
CA LEU A 21 2.82 7.78 19.54
C LEU A 21 2.19 7.24 20.83
N THR A 22 2.11 5.92 21.00
CA THR A 22 1.56 5.27 22.20
C THR A 22 2.38 5.61 23.44
N SER A 23 3.71 5.57 23.34
CA SER A 23 4.60 5.94 24.46
C SER A 23 4.42 7.40 24.89
N ASN A 24 4.22 8.31 23.93
CA ASN A 24 3.99 9.73 24.22
C ASN A 24 2.59 9.97 24.81
N LEU A 25 1.57 9.27 24.31
CA LEU A 25 0.22 9.31 24.90
C LEU A 25 0.25 8.84 26.37
N LEU A 26 0.96 7.74 26.66
CA LEU A 26 1.11 7.22 28.02
C LEU A 26 1.87 8.21 28.93
N ALA A 27 2.90 8.87 28.42
CA ALA A 27 3.63 9.92 29.15
C ALA A 27 2.74 11.14 29.46
N ILE A 28 1.88 11.54 28.53
CA ILE A 28 0.90 12.61 28.75
C ILE A 28 -0.11 12.20 29.84
N THR A 29 -0.66 10.98 29.79
CA THR A 29 -1.63 10.50 30.79
C THR A 29 -1.03 10.44 32.19
N THR A 30 0.19 9.92 32.34
CA THR A 30 0.88 9.86 33.63
C THR A 30 1.20 11.26 34.19
N SER A 31 1.61 12.21 33.34
CA SER A 31 1.85 13.60 33.74
C SER A 31 0.59 14.35 34.18
N THR A 32 -0.59 13.96 33.67
CA THR A 32 -1.89 14.57 34.03
C THR A 32 -2.35 14.14 35.42
N THR A 33 -1.92 12.98 35.91
CA THR A 33 -2.25 12.49 37.26
C THR A 33 -1.37 13.13 38.36
N SER A 34 -0.18 13.62 38.01
CA SER A 34 0.74 14.31 38.92
C SER A 34 0.71 15.82 38.67
N SER A 35 -0.26 16.50 39.28
CA SER A 35 -0.45 17.95 39.23
C SER A 35 0.83 18.72 39.58
N SER A 36 1.56 19.21 38.57
CA SER A 36 2.52 20.31 38.75
C SER A 36 2.78 21.06 37.43
N SER A 37 2.59 22.37 37.51
CA SER A 37 2.72 23.39 36.47
C SER A 37 4.06 23.33 35.72
N SER A 38 4.04 22.88 34.46
CA SER A 38 5.16 23.04 33.51
C SER A 38 4.63 23.34 32.10
N SER A 39 4.17 24.58 31.91
CA SER A 39 3.54 25.08 30.68
C SER A 39 4.46 25.17 29.45
N SER A 40 5.79 25.16 29.63
CA SER A 40 6.75 25.26 28.52
C SER A 40 7.11 23.91 27.87
N THR A 41 7.13 22.82 28.64
CA THR A 41 7.50 21.48 28.12
C THR A 41 6.34 20.82 27.36
N MET A 42 5.08 21.07 27.75
CA MET A 42 3.88 20.56 27.08
C MET A 42 3.70 21.08 25.64
N GLY A 43 4.19 22.29 25.34
CA GLY A 43 4.12 22.85 23.98
C GLY A 43 4.97 22.04 22.99
N ASN A 44 6.24 21.80 23.33
CA ASN A 44 7.19 21.12 22.44
C ASN A 44 6.81 19.66 22.18
N THR A 45 6.33 18.93 23.18
CA THR A 45 5.90 17.52 23.00
C THR A 45 4.70 17.40 22.06
N SER A 46 3.77 18.35 22.12
CA SER A 46 2.58 18.39 21.26
C SER A 46 2.93 18.57 19.77
N TYR A 47 3.89 19.44 19.44
CA TYR A 47 4.36 19.60 18.07
C TYR A 47 5.07 18.36 17.53
N HIS A 48 5.82 17.64 18.37
CA HIS A 48 6.45 16.37 17.98
C HIS A 48 5.41 15.28 17.68
N VAL A 49 4.31 15.20 18.44
CA VAL A 49 3.20 14.26 18.18
C VAL A 49 2.55 14.58 16.83
N LEU A 50 2.21 15.84 16.60
CA LEU A 50 1.60 16.28 15.34
C LEU A 50 2.49 15.98 14.13
N ALA A 51 3.80 16.21 14.24
CA ALA A 51 4.76 15.87 13.20
C ALA A 51 4.81 14.36 12.92
N HIS A 52 4.77 13.51 13.95
CA HIS A 52 4.74 12.06 13.78
C HIS A 52 3.44 11.57 13.14
N ILE A 53 2.29 12.14 13.50
CA ILE A 53 0.99 11.83 12.87
C ILE A 53 1.02 12.21 11.39
N TYR A 54 1.55 13.40 11.06
CA TYR A 54 1.69 13.85 9.68
C TYR A 54 2.62 12.94 8.86
N MET A 55 3.76 12.53 9.42
CA MET A 55 4.67 11.60 8.75
C MET A 55 4.02 10.23 8.51
N CYS A 56 3.24 9.72 9.49
CA CYS A 56 2.50 8.47 9.34
C CYS A 56 1.46 8.56 8.22
N SER A 57 0.68 9.65 8.16
CA SER A 57 -0.38 9.83 7.16
C SER A 57 0.17 9.88 5.73
N VAL A 58 1.30 10.57 5.51
CA VAL A 58 1.98 10.61 4.20
C VAL A 58 2.43 9.22 3.75
N LYS A 59 2.95 8.40 4.68
CA LYS A 59 3.38 7.02 4.39
C LYS A 59 2.22 6.08 4.07
N CYS A 60 1.15 6.15 4.85
CA CYS A 60 -0.08 5.41 4.56
C CYS A 60 -0.66 5.82 3.20
N PHE A 61 -0.65 7.10 2.86
CA PHE A 61 -1.11 7.59 1.56
C PHE A 61 -0.26 7.07 0.40
N MET A 62 1.07 7.06 0.54
CA MET A 62 1.96 6.50 -0.47
C MET A 62 1.70 5.00 -0.70
N LEU A 63 1.57 4.22 0.37
CA LEU A 63 1.22 2.80 0.29
C LEU A 63 -0.13 2.59 -0.42
N TYR A 64 -1.13 3.41 -0.10
CA TYR A 64 -2.42 3.39 -0.75
C TYR A 64 -2.34 3.68 -2.26
N LEU A 65 -1.53 4.65 -2.68
CA LEU A 65 -1.32 4.96 -4.10
C LEU A 65 -0.68 3.78 -4.86
N ILE A 66 0.29 3.10 -4.25
CA ILE A 66 0.93 1.93 -4.86
C ILE A 66 -0.10 0.82 -5.09
N VAL A 67 -0.92 0.51 -4.08
CA VAL A 67 -1.96 -0.52 -4.21
C VAL A 67 -3.02 -0.10 -5.22
N ARG A 68 -3.48 1.16 -5.18
CA ARG A 68 -4.49 1.67 -6.12
C ARG A 68 -4.03 1.62 -7.57
N THR A 69 -2.78 1.98 -7.84
CA THR A 69 -2.21 1.95 -9.20
C THR A 69 -2.04 0.51 -9.69
N ALA A 70 -1.57 -0.39 -8.85
CA ALA A 70 -1.47 -1.81 -9.17
C ALA A 70 -2.83 -2.43 -9.49
N ASP A 71 -3.86 -2.13 -8.69
CA ASP A 71 -5.23 -2.61 -8.90
C ASP A 71 -5.85 -2.02 -10.19
N ALA A 72 -5.67 -0.71 -10.42
CA ALA A 72 -6.17 -0.05 -11.64
C ALA A 72 -5.57 -0.66 -12.91
N VAL A 73 -4.26 -0.91 -12.93
CA VAL A 73 -3.60 -1.52 -14.08
C VAL A 73 -4.04 -2.97 -14.26
N THR A 74 -4.21 -3.72 -13.18
CA THR A 74 -4.73 -5.10 -13.21
C THR A 74 -6.16 -5.15 -13.78
N LYS A 75 -7.00 -4.18 -13.40
CA LYS A 75 -8.38 -4.07 -13.89
C LYS A 75 -8.43 -3.71 -15.37
N GLU A 76 -7.64 -2.74 -15.80
CA GLU A 76 -7.58 -2.33 -17.21
C GLU A 76 -7.03 -3.45 -18.09
N ALA A 77 -6.00 -4.17 -17.63
CA ALA A 77 -5.48 -5.36 -18.29
C ALA A 77 -6.56 -6.43 -18.54
N ARG A 78 -7.39 -6.73 -17.53
CA ARG A 78 -8.50 -7.67 -17.66
C ARG A 78 -9.55 -7.19 -18.67
N LYS A 79 -9.82 -5.88 -18.69
CA LYS A 79 -10.76 -5.27 -19.65
C LYS A 79 -10.23 -5.38 -21.09
N LEU A 80 -8.93 -5.12 -21.30
CA LEU A 80 -8.28 -5.27 -22.60
C LEU A 80 -8.31 -6.71 -23.11
N LEU A 81 -8.10 -7.69 -22.22
CA LEU A 81 -8.26 -9.11 -22.53
C LEU A 81 -9.69 -9.44 -23.00
N GLY A 82 -10.70 -8.95 -22.27
CA GLY A 82 -12.10 -9.17 -22.62
C GLY A 82 -12.51 -8.52 -23.96
N ILE A 83 -11.98 -7.33 -24.26
CA ILE A 83 -12.23 -6.66 -25.54
C ILE A 83 -11.49 -7.37 -26.68
N SER A 84 -10.24 -7.80 -26.47
CA SER A 84 -9.45 -8.48 -27.49
C SER A 84 -10.06 -9.83 -27.87
N HIS A 85 -10.58 -10.60 -26.90
CA HIS A 85 -11.32 -11.83 -27.19
C HIS A 85 -12.57 -11.58 -28.07
N LYS A 86 -13.32 -10.51 -27.79
CA LYS A 86 -14.47 -10.11 -28.63
C LYS A 86 -14.04 -9.65 -30.02
N LEU A 87 -12.88 -9.03 -30.15
CA LEU A 87 -12.31 -8.60 -31.44
C LEU A 87 -11.86 -9.81 -32.29
N GLN A 88 -11.22 -10.82 -31.68
CA GLN A 88 -10.84 -12.05 -32.37
C GLN A 88 -12.04 -12.75 -32.99
N GLN A 89 -13.16 -12.80 -32.27
CA GLN A 89 -14.38 -13.45 -32.73
C GLN A 89 -15.06 -12.70 -33.89
N LYS A 90 -14.82 -11.39 -34.04
CA LYS A 90 -15.46 -10.55 -35.06
C LYS A 90 -14.60 -10.34 -36.31
N ASN A 91 -13.30 -10.62 -36.26
CA ASN A 91 -12.36 -10.31 -37.33
C ASN A 91 -12.04 -11.55 -38.20
N ASP A 92 -12.31 -11.47 -39.51
CA ASP A 92 -12.11 -12.57 -40.48
C ASP A 92 -10.68 -12.60 -41.07
N GLN A 93 -9.86 -11.59 -40.74
CA GLN A 93 -8.47 -11.47 -41.19
C GLN A 93 -7.53 -12.35 -40.36
N ALA A 94 -7.10 -13.49 -40.91
CA ALA A 94 -6.27 -14.48 -40.22
C ALA A 94 -4.95 -13.94 -39.63
N ASN A 95 -4.31 -12.97 -40.32
CA ASN A 95 -3.02 -12.44 -39.88
C ASN A 95 -3.13 -11.58 -38.60
N ILE A 96 -4.13 -10.68 -38.55
CA ILE A 96 -4.41 -9.84 -37.38
C ILE A 96 -4.87 -10.71 -36.21
N ASN A 97 -5.60 -11.79 -36.48
CA ASN A 97 -6.11 -12.69 -35.46
C ASN A 97 -4.97 -13.45 -34.74
N LEU A 98 -3.93 -13.90 -35.47
CA LEU A 98 -2.75 -14.56 -34.89
C LEU A 98 -1.95 -13.62 -33.99
N GLU A 99 -1.73 -12.38 -34.41
CA GLU A 99 -0.99 -11.39 -33.62
C GLU A 99 -1.76 -11.04 -32.34
N LEU A 100 -3.09 -10.84 -32.44
CA LEU A 100 -3.96 -10.60 -31.30
C LEU A 100 -4.00 -11.80 -30.34
N GLN A 101 -4.02 -13.03 -30.87
CA GLN A 101 -3.97 -14.26 -30.06
C GLN A 101 -2.66 -14.34 -29.27
N CYS A 102 -1.54 -14.04 -29.93
CA CYS A 102 -0.22 -14.04 -29.29
C CYS A 102 -0.12 -12.95 -28.22
N PHE A 103 -0.77 -11.80 -28.43
CA PHE A 103 -0.86 -10.72 -27.44
C PHE A 103 -1.73 -11.11 -26.23
N ILE A 104 -2.94 -11.63 -26.46
CA ILE A 104 -3.85 -12.14 -25.42
C ILE A 104 -3.15 -13.22 -24.60
N GLN A 105 -2.54 -14.20 -25.28
CA GLN A 105 -1.87 -15.31 -24.61
C GLN A 105 -0.65 -14.86 -23.81
N ARG A 106 0.05 -13.80 -24.25
CA ARG A 106 1.10 -13.15 -23.45
C ARG A 106 0.53 -12.45 -22.22
N LEU A 107 -0.58 -11.71 -22.35
CA LEU A 107 -1.29 -11.06 -21.24
C LEU A 107 -1.91 -12.05 -20.24
N GLU A 108 -2.38 -13.20 -20.72
CA GLU A 108 -3.00 -14.23 -19.89
C GLU A 108 -1.95 -15.09 -19.17
N ARG A 109 -0.88 -15.46 -19.89
CA ARG A 109 0.27 -16.18 -19.32
C ARG A 109 1.05 -15.32 -18.33
N HIS A 110 1.16 -14.02 -18.59
CA HIS A 110 1.63 -13.03 -17.62
C HIS A 110 0.42 -12.31 -17.04
N ARG A 111 -0.48 -13.05 -16.34
CA ARG A 111 -1.54 -12.43 -15.53
C ARG A 111 -0.92 -11.22 -14.88
N ILE A 112 -1.37 -10.02 -15.27
CA ILE A 112 -0.82 -8.74 -14.81
C ILE A 112 -1.26 -8.59 -13.36
N SER A 113 -0.64 -9.39 -12.52
CA SER A 113 -0.71 -9.43 -11.09
C SER A 113 0.61 -8.81 -10.69
N PHE A 114 0.54 -7.56 -10.27
CA PHE A 114 1.70 -6.93 -9.66
C PHE A 114 2.00 -7.76 -8.43
N THR A 115 3.05 -8.56 -8.46
CA THR A 115 3.52 -9.29 -7.30
C THR A 115 4.84 -8.67 -6.86
N ALA A 116 5.03 -8.53 -5.56
CA ALA A 116 6.31 -8.10 -5.04
C ALA A 116 7.28 -9.27 -5.17
N TYR A 117 7.95 -9.37 -6.32
CA TYR A 117 8.97 -10.39 -6.60
C TYR A 117 8.45 -11.84 -6.45
N GLY A 118 7.16 -12.07 -6.71
CA GLY A 118 6.52 -13.39 -6.58
C GLY A 118 6.12 -13.81 -5.16
N PHE A 119 6.39 -13.00 -4.12
CA PHE A 119 6.04 -13.34 -2.74
C PHE A 119 4.56 -13.12 -2.43
N PHE A 120 4.01 -11.98 -2.83
CA PHE A 120 2.61 -11.62 -2.59
C PHE A 120 2.07 -10.67 -3.67
N PRO A 121 0.76 -10.71 -3.96
CA PRO A 121 0.12 -9.73 -4.83
C PRO A 121 0.09 -8.33 -4.17
N LEU A 122 0.34 -7.28 -4.96
CA LEU A 122 0.12 -5.87 -4.64
C LEU A 122 -1.34 -5.53 -4.94
N ASP A 123 -2.25 -6.16 -4.23
CA ASP A 123 -3.67 -5.87 -4.24
C ASP A 123 -4.11 -5.34 -2.87
N TYR A 124 -5.41 -5.10 -2.68
CA TYR A 124 -5.94 -4.66 -1.38
C TYR A 124 -5.66 -5.67 -0.25
N THR A 125 -5.46 -6.96 -0.57
CA THR A 125 -5.07 -7.99 0.39
C THR A 125 -3.78 -7.62 1.12
N LEU A 126 -2.79 -7.07 0.41
CA LEU A 126 -1.55 -6.57 1.02
C LEU A 126 -1.80 -5.48 2.05
N LEU A 127 -2.71 -4.53 1.75
CA LEU A 127 -3.09 -3.47 2.67
C LEU A 127 -3.72 -4.05 3.94
N TYR A 128 -4.64 -5.00 3.80
CA TYR A 128 -5.26 -5.69 4.95
C TYR A 128 -4.23 -6.47 5.77
N THR A 129 -3.29 -7.16 5.14
CA THR A 129 -2.20 -7.86 5.84
C THR A 129 -1.31 -6.90 6.62
N ILE A 130 -0.94 -5.77 6.03
CA ILE A 130 -0.13 -4.74 6.71
C ILE A 130 -0.88 -4.16 7.91
N ILE A 131 -2.15 -3.81 7.75
CA ILE A 131 -2.99 -3.28 8.84
C ILE A 131 -3.15 -4.33 9.95
N GLY A 132 -3.42 -5.59 9.59
CA GLY A 132 -3.56 -6.70 10.53
C GLY A 132 -2.27 -7.00 11.29
N ALA A 133 -1.13 -7.03 10.59
CA ALA A 133 0.19 -7.20 11.18
C ALA A 133 0.54 -6.03 12.11
N THR A 134 0.29 -4.80 11.67
CA THR A 134 0.46 -3.60 12.52
C THR A 134 -0.40 -3.71 13.78
N THR A 135 -1.64 -4.20 13.64
CA THR A 135 -2.58 -4.35 14.77
C THR A 135 -2.17 -5.42 15.78
N THR A 136 -1.53 -6.48 15.28
CA THR A 136 -1.13 -7.63 16.11
C THR A 136 0.23 -7.44 16.77
N TYR A 137 1.15 -6.72 16.10
CA TYR A 137 2.54 -6.58 16.53
C TYR A 137 2.90 -5.19 17.09
N TRP A 138 1.94 -4.28 17.28
CA TRP A 138 2.20 -3.05 18.04
C TRP A 138 2.22 -3.32 19.54
#